data_AF-A0A932A485-F1
#
_entry.id   AF-A0A932A485-F1
#
_cell.length_a   1.000
_cell.length_b   1.000
_cell.length_c   1.000
_cell.angle_alpha   90.00
_cell.angle_beta   90.00
_cell.angle_gamma   90.00
#
_symmetry.space_group_name_H-M   'P 1'
#
loop_
_entity.id
_entity.type
_entity.pdbx_description
1 polymer ?
#
loop_
_entity_poly.entity_id
_entity_poly.type
_entity_poly.pdbx_seq_one_letter_code
_entity_poly.pdbx_strand_id
1 'polypeptide(L)'
;MTSKKTLEWQEQQREFIEEWKKKMSELHLRSFAERWDSDKLEMEILQLIDDQELRNIFRFAKNYIYDHKSGHFRKFMSDVYEEIKQYGTMNPYKIIFLNKKIDVARRKMK
;
A
#
# COMPACT_ATOMS: atom_id res chain seq x y z
N MET A 1 9.39 -4.25 12.72
CA MET A 1 10.47 -3.24 12.71
C MET A 1 10.90 -3.00 11.28
N THR A 2 10.83 -1.75 10.81
CA THR A 2 11.26 -1.33 9.48
C THR A 2 12.77 -1.53 9.33
N SER A 3 13.22 -2.13 8.22
CA SER A 3 14.66 -2.43 8.04
C SER A 3 15.47 -1.14 7.83
N LYS A 4 16.75 -1.13 8.21
CA LYS A 4 17.64 0.02 7.97
C LYS A 4 17.67 0.45 6.50
N LYS A 5 17.71 -0.52 5.58
CA LYS A 5 17.63 -0.29 4.13
C LYS A 5 16.31 0.36 3.68
N THR A 6 15.21 0.06 4.37
CA THR A 6 13.91 0.70 4.09
C THR A 6 13.89 2.14 4.57
N LEU A 7 14.49 2.44 5.73
CA LEU A 7 14.61 3.81 6.24
C LEU A 7 15.54 4.65 5.36
N GLU A 8 16.70 4.12 4.97
CA GLU A 8 17.62 4.76 4.03
C GLU A 8 16.95 5.05 2.68
N TRP A 9 16.16 4.09 2.18
CA TRP A 9 15.36 4.28 0.97
C TRP A 9 14.32 5.39 1.13
N GLN A 10 13.60 5.42 2.25
CA GLN A 10 12.61 6.47 2.50
C GLN A 10 13.25 7.87 2.54
N GLU A 11 14.44 7.99 3.14
CA GLU A 11 15.17 9.26 3.15
C GLU A 11 15.56 9.70 1.72
N GLN A 12 16.01 8.75 0.88
CA GLN A 12 16.31 9.02 -0.53
C GLN A 12 15.07 9.44 -1.34
N GLN A 13 13.88 9.04 -0.91
CA GLN A 13 12.59 9.34 -1.56
C GLN A 13 11.82 10.45 -0.85
N ARG A 14 12.47 11.23 0.02
CA ARG A 14 11.79 12.19 0.91
C ARG A 14 10.91 13.19 0.16
N GLU A 15 11.41 13.80 -0.90
CA GLU A 15 10.66 14.79 -1.68
C GLU A 15 9.39 14.19 -2.29
N PHE A 16 9.51 12.99 -2.88
CA PHE A 16 8.37 12.22 -3.39
C PHE A 16 7.35 11.91 -2.28
N ILE A 17 7.82 11.46 -1.11
CA ILE A 17 6.95 11.14 0.03
C ILE A 17 6.21 12.39 0.53
N GLU A 18 6.86 13.55 0.54
CA GLU A 18 6.22 14.82 0.92
C GLU A 18 5.16 15.24 -0.11
N GLU A 19 5.43 15.09 -1.40
CA GLU A 19 4.44 15.32 -2.46
C GLU A 19 3.25 14.35 -2.35
N TRP A 20 3.53 13.07 -2.14
CA TRP A 20 2.53 12.03 -1.94
C TRP A 20 1.59 12.37 -0.78
N LYS A 21 2.14 12.79 0.36
CA LYS A 21 1.33 13.20 1.54
C LYS A 21 0.44 14.39 1.25
N LYS A 22 0.88 15.34 0.42
CA LYS A 22 0.03 16.46 -0.03
C LYS A 22 -1.13 15.95 -0.88
N LYS A 23 -0.86 15.12 -1.90
CA LYS A 23 -1.90 14.50 -2.74
C LYS A 23 -2.90 13.69 -1.93
N MET A 24 -2.43 12.89 -0.98
CA MET A 24 -3.31 12.13 -0.07
C MET A 24 -4.17 13.04 0.81
N SER A 25 -3.61 14.14 1.32
CA SER A 25 -4.36 15.09 2.14
C SER A 25 -5.46 15.79 1.34
N GLU A 26 -5.13 16.23 0.12
CA GLU A 26 -6.11 16.80 -0.83
C GLU A 26 -7.20 15.79 -1.18
N LEU A 27 -6.82 14.54 -1.42
CA LEU A 27 -7.76 13.46 -1.71
C LEU A 27 -8.72 13.19 -0.55
N HIS A 28 -8.21 13.19 0.69
CA HIS A 28 -9.04 13.02 1.88
C HIS A 28 -10.01 14.18 2.08
N LEU A 29 -9.57 15.43 1.87
CA LEU A 29 -10.44 16.61 1.92
C LEU A 29 -11.57 16.51 0.89
N ARG A 30 -11.23 16.13 -0.34
CA ARG A 30 -12.20 15.93 -1.43
C ARG A 30 -13.18 14.80 -1.12
N SER A 31 -12.67 13.67 -0.65
CA SER A 31 -13.47 12.51 -0.23
C SER A 31 -14.49 12.89 0.85
N PHE A 32 -14.09 13.69 1.83
CA PHE A 32 -15.00 14.21 2.86
C PHE A 32 -16.05 15.17 2.27
N ALA A 33 -15.62 16.14 1.46
CA ALA A 33 -16.51 17.14 0.89
C ALA A 33 -17.59 16.52 -0.03
N GLU A 34 -17.20 15.53 -0.83
CA GLU A 34 -18.07 14.82 -1.77
C GLU A 34 -18.75 13.58 -1.16
N ARG A 35 -18.54 13.30 0.13
CA ARG A 35 -19.09 12.14 0.87
C ARG A 35 -18.84 10.80 0.16
N TRP A 36 -17.61 10.58 -0.26
CA TRP A 36 -17.21 9.32 -0.88
C TRP A 36 -17.32 8.17 0.12
N ASP A 37 -17.70 7.01 -0.38
CA ASP A 37 -17.53 5.75 0.35
C ASP A 37 -16.07 5.28 0.31
N SER A 38 -15.77 4.22 1.06
CA SER A 38 -14.42 3.64 1.14
C SER A 38 -13.94 3.15 -0.21
N ASP A 39 -14.82 2.54 -1.01
CA ASP A 39 -14.43 1.95 -2.29
C ASP A 39 -14.04 3.04 -3.31
N LYS A 40 -14.78 4.15 -3.38
CA LYS A 40 -14.43 5.29 -4.23
C LYS A 40 -13.11 5.93 -3.82
N LEU A 41 -12.91 6.19 -2.53
CA LEU A 41 -11.63 6.72 -2.03
C LEU A 41 -10.46 5.81 -2.43
N GLU A 42 -10.63 4.50 -2.32
CA GLU A 42 -9.59 3.54 -2.67
C GLU A 42 -9.32 3.45 -4.17
N MET A 43 -10.35 3.56 -5.03
CA MET A 43 -10.12 3.65 -6.47
C MET A 43 -9.27 4.87 -6.83
N GLU A 44 -9.50 5.98 -6.15
CA GLU A 44 -8.76 7.23 -6.39
C GLU A 44 -7.33 7.12 -5.86
N ILE A 45 -7.12 6.48 -4.70
CA ILE A 45 -5.77 6.14 -4.21
C ILE A 45 -5.05 5.25 -5.25
N LEU A 46 -5.74 4.26 -5.81
CA LEU A 46 -5.17 3.39 -6.85
C LEU A 46 -4.79 4.14 -8.13
N GLN A 47 -5.50 5.20 -8.48
CA GLN A 47 -5.16 6.06 -9.62
C GLN A 47 -3.92 6.91 -9.36
N LEU A 48 -3.66 7.29 -8.11
CA LEU A 48 -2.46 8.05 -7.73
C LEU A 48 -1.18 7.21 -7.70
N ILE A 49 -1.29 5.89 -7.50
CA ILE A 49 -0.12 5.01 -7.48
C ILE A 49 0.29 4.73 -8.93
N ASP A 50 1.37 5.34 -9.41
CA ASP A 50 1.86 5.16 -10.78
C ASP A 50 2.47 3.77 -11.03
N ASP A 51 3.12 3.20 -10.02
CA ASP A 51 3.81 1.92 -10.09
C ASP A 51 2.80 0.74 -10.16
N GLN A 52 2.88 -0.03 -11.25
CA GLN A 52 1.97 -1.16 -11.48
C GLN A 52 2.16 -2.30 -10.47
N GLU A 53 3.39 -2.58 -10.04
CA GLU A 53 3.65 -3.62 -9.04
C GLU A 53 3.08 -3.19 -7.69
N LEU A 54 3.28 -1.93 -7.31
CA LEU A 54 2.76 -1.38 -6.08
C LEU A 54 1.22 -1.37 -6.06
N ARG A 55 0.57 -1.03 -7.18
CA ARG A 55 -0.89 -1.18 -7.36
C ARG A 55 -1.35 -2.62 -7.14
N ASN A 56 -0.64 -3.59 -7.70
CA ASN A 56 -0.99 -5.00 -7.57
C ASN A 56 -0.86 -5.48 -6.12
N ILE A 57 0.22 -5.09 -5.44
CA ILE A 57 0.45 -5.38 -4.02
C ILE A 57 -0.65 -4.75 -3.17
N PHE A 58 -0.99 -3.48 -3.43
CA PHE A 58 -2.03 -2.75 -2.70
C PHE A 58 -3.39 -3.45 -2.79
N ARG A 59 -3.83 -3.80 -4.02
CA ARG A 59 -5.08 -4.54 -4.24
C ARG A 59 -5.09 -5.88 -3.52
N PHE A 60 -4.00 -6.64 -3.63
CA PHE A 60 -3.90 -7.93 -2.97
C PHE A 60 -3.96 -7.78 -1.45
N ALA A 61 -3.23 -6.82 -0.88
CA ALA A 61 -3.22 -6.57 0.55
C ALA A 61 -4.63 -6.23 1.06
N LYS A 62 -5.35 -5.30 0.41
CA LYS A 62 -6.75 -4.96 0.75
C LYS A 62 -7.62 -6.22 0.78
N ASN A 63 -7.67 -6.94 -0.34
CA ASN A 63 -8.55 -8.10 -0.47
C ASN A 63 -8.21 -9.16 0.58
N TYR A 64 -6.92 -9.41 0.81
CA TYR A 64 -6.50 -10.37 1.82
C TYR A 64 -6.92 -9.96 3.24
N ILE A 65 -6.78 -8.68 3.59
CA ILE A 65 -7.18 -8.12 4.90
C ILE A 65 -8.69 -8.22 5.12
N TYR A 66 -9.47 -8.04 4.05
CA TYR A 66 -10.93 -8.14 4.05
C TYR A 66 -11.38 -9.60 4.20
N ASP A 67 -10.82 -10.51 3.40
CA ASP A 67 -11.21 -11.92 3.35
C ASP A 67 -10.81 -12.70 4.62
N HIS A 68 -9.73 -12.28 5.30
CA HIS A 68 -9.21 -12.97 6.48
C HIS A 68 -9.44 -12.13 7.73
N LYS A 69 -9.99 -12.73 8.80
CA LYS A 69 -10.28 -12.02 10.06
C LYS A 69 -9.07 -11.91 11.00
N SER A 70 -8.12 -12.85 10.93
CA SER A 70 -6.94 -12.87 11.79
C SER A 70 -5.77 -13.61 11.12
N GLY A 71 -4.58 -13.54 11.73
CA GLY A 71 -3.38 -14.28 11.29
C GLY A 71 -2.16 -13.40 11.06
N HIS A 72 -0.98 -14.02 11.16
CA HIS A 72 0.30 -13.31 11.01
C HIS A 72 0.46 -12.69 9.62
N PHE A 73 0.04 -13.41 8.58
CA PHE A 73 0.11 -12.90 7.21
C PHE A 73 -0.89 -11.77 6.94
N ARG A 74 -2.08 -11.82 7.55
CA ARG A 74 -3.04 -10.71 7.50
C ARG A 74 -2.47 -9.44 8.13
N LYS A 75 -1.88 -9.55 9.33
CA LYS A 75 -1.22 -8.42 9.98
C LYS A 75 -0.10 -7.85 9.10
N PHE A 76 0.72 -8.73 8.54
CA PHE A 76 1.77 -8.33 7.61
C PHE A 76 1.23 -7.61 6.36
N MET A 77 0.14 -8.08 5.75
CA MET A 77 -0.52 -7.38 4.64
C MET A 77 -1.11 -6.03 5.08
N SER A 78 -1.64 -5.94 6.30
CA SER A 78 -2.12 -4.67 6.88
C SER A 78 -0.99 -3.65 7.02
N ASP A 79 0.17 -4.08 7.49
CA ASP A 79 1.34 -3.22 7.61
C ASP A 79 1.80 -2.72 6.22
N VAL A 80 1.79 -3.61 5.22
CA VAL A 80 2.13 -3.28 3.82
C VAL A 80 1.12 -2.30 3.22
N TYR A 81 -0.18 -2.52 3.46
CA TYR A 81 -1.25 -1.65 2.98
C TYR A 81 -1.10 -0.23 3.52
N GLU A 82 -0.89 -0.08 4.83
CA GLU A 82 -0.72 1.24 5.45
C GLU A 82 0.60 1.92 5.03
N GLU A 83 1.68 1.15 4.83
CA GLU A 83 2.93 1.70 4.31
C GLU A 83 2.76 2.30 2.90
N ILE A 84 2.06 1.61 2.00
CA ILE A 84 1.79 2.14 0.65
C ILE A 84 0.92 3.40 0.75
N LYS A 85 -0.12 3.41 1.60
CA LYS A 85 -0.93 4.62 1.82
C LYS A 85 -0.10 5.78 2.37
N GLN A 86 0.84 5.50 3.26
CA GLN A 86 1.62 6.53 3.94
C GLN A 86 2.70 7.14 3.05
N TYR A 87 3.33 6.34 2.19
CA TYR A 87 4.52 6.76 1.44
C TYR A 87 4.35 6.80 -0.07
N GLY A 88 3.37 6.09 -0.63
CA GLY A 88 3.17 5.99 -2.10
C GLY A 88 4.29 5.26 -2.85
N THR A 89 5.33 4.83 -2.15
CA THR A 89 6.51 4.16 -2.66
C THR A 89 6.97 3.10 -1.67
N MET A 90 7.77 2.15 -2.14
CA MET A 90 8.34 1.11 -1.31
C MET A 90 9.73 0.72 -1.80
N ASN A 91 10.58 0.28 -0.88
CA ASN A 91 11.90 -0.22 -1.23
C ASN A 91 11.80 -1.39 -2.24
N PRO A 92 12.50 -1.35 -3.39
CA PRO A 92 12.40 -2.38 -4.43
C PRO A 92 12.69 -3.80 -3.94
N TYR A 93 13.64 -3.99 -3.03
CA TYR A 93 13.92 -5.32 -2.45
C TYR A 93 12.72 -5.86 -1.68
N LYS A 94 11.96 -4.98 -1.04
CA LYS A 94 10.74 -5.34 -0.33
C LYS A 94 9.61 -5.66 -1.30
N ILE A 95 9.49 -4.94 -2.41
CA ILE A 95 8.52 -5.25 -3.49
C ILE A 95 8.76 -6.67 -4.02
N ILE A 96 10.01 -7.01 -4.36
CA ILE A 96 10.37 -8.36 -4.83
C ILE A 96 10.03 -9.43 -3.78
N PHE A 97 10.33 -9.17 -2.51
CA PHE A 97 9.98 -10.08 -1.41
C PHE A 97 8.47 -10.26 -1.26
N LEU A 98 7.69 -9.17 -1.36
CA LEU A 98 6.25 -9.18 -1.27
C LEU A 98 5.63 -9.98 -2.41
N ASN A 99 6.06 -9.77 -3.65
CA ASN A 99 5.57 -10.51 -4.80
C ASN A 99 5.74 -12.03 -4.61
N LYS A 100 6.91 -12.48 -4.12
CA LYS A 100 7.13 -13.90 -3.79
C LYS A 100 6.17 -14.41 -2.71
N LYS A 101 5.91 -13.62 -1.67
CA LYS A 101 4.99 -14.01 -0.58
C LYS A 101 3.54 -14.06 -1.06
N ILE A 102 3.14 -13.10 -1.88
CA ILE A 102 1.80 -13.02 -2.50
C ILE A 102 1.58 -14.21 -3.41
N ASP A 103 2.56 -14.59 -4.23
CA ASP A 103 2.46 -15.76 -5.11
C ASP A 103 2.27 -17.06 -4.32
N VAL A 104 3.00 -17.24 -3.22
CA VAL A 104 2.82 -18.39 -2.33
C VAL A 104 1.41 -18.39 -1.72
N ALA A 105 0.91 -17.23 -1.28
CA ALA A 105 -0.43 -17.11 -0.73
C ALA A 105 -1.50 -17.43 -1.79
N ARG A 106 -1.40 -16.87 -2.99
CA ARG A 106 -2.31 -17.15 -4.12
C ARG A 106 -2.37 -18.63 -4.47
N ARG A 107 -1.24 -19.34 -4.45
CA ARG A 107 -1.19 -20.79 -4.71
C ARG A 107 -1.91 -21.62 -3.64
N LYS A 108 -1.96 -21.15 -2.40
CA LYS A 108 -2.66 -21.83 -1.29
C LYS A 108 -4.15 -21.51 -1.23
N MET A 109 -4.58 -20.45 -1.90
CA MET A 109 -5.99 -20.04 -2.00
C MET A 109 -6.73 -20.71 -3.17
N LYS A 110 -5.99 -21.33 -4.10
CA LYS A 110 -6.53 -22.21 -5.15
C LYS A 110 -6.66 -23.62 -4.60
#